data_AF-A0A410PPL6-F1
#
_entry.id   AF-A0A410PPL6-F1
#
_cell.length_a   1.000
_cell.length_b   1.000
_cell.length_c   1.000
_cell.angle_alpha   90.00
_cell.angle_beta   90.00
_cell.angle_gamma   90.00
#
_symmetry.space_group_name_H-M   'P 1'
#
loop_
_entity.id
_entity.type
_entity.pdbx_description
1 polymer ?
#
loop_
_entity_poly.entity_id
_entity_poly.type
_entity_poly.pdbx_seq_one_letter_code
_entity_poly.pdbx_strand_id
1 'polypeptide(L)'
;MNDLTIINQNGKLVTDSREVAEMIGKQHAHLLRDIKGYKEVIDQNPNLDSANFFIESDYEASTGQKYSCYLLTRKGCDMVANKLTGRKGVLFTAEYVTKFEEMEKKLKGPQLKGNSLDAIRLVNNQVGMLVGTVEEIQDRVITLENTMTIDYGQQLILQEMAKYKAIEAMSGKDSPAYKNKSLRSQVFSAVWKDYKDYFQVNSYKNTAKKEYDKAREYLKNWKPQGKILREIEDCNNQVSMSEKEAAVTC
;
A
#
# COMPACT_ATOMS: atom_id res chain seq x y z
N MET A 1 -40.06 -21.30 -10.93
CA MET A 1 -39.07 -22.37 -10.74
C MET A 1 -38.13 -21.85 -9.69
N ASN A 2 -38.05 -22.51 -8.54
CA ASN A 2 -37.01 -22.19 -7.56
C ASN A 2 -35.72 -22.87 -8.03
N ASP A 3 -34.66 -22.08 -8.15
CA ASP A 3 -33.32 -22.56 -8.47
C ASP A 3 -32.74 -23.32 -7.26
N LEU A 4 -31.95 -24.37 -7.53
CA LEU A 4 -31.17 -25.03 -6.47
C LEU A 4 -30.09 -24.07 -5.95
N THR A 5 -30.02 -23.93 -4.64
CA THR A 5 -29.00 -23.16 -3.95
C THR A 5 -27.90 -24.10 -3.44
N ILE A 6 -26.64 -23.79 -3.79
CA ILE A 6 -25.47 -24.49 -3.26
C ILE A 6 -24.83 -23.63 -2.19
N ILE A 7 -24.78 -24.14 -0.97
CA ILE A 7 -24.14 -23.50 0.18
C ILE A 7 -22.85 -24.23 0.54
N ASN A 8 -21.90 -23.50 1.13
CA ASN A 8 -20.69 -24.08 1.69
C ASN A 8 -20.89 -24.28 3.20
N GLN A 9 -20.94 -25.53 3.63
CA GLN A 9 -21.03 -25.89 5.04
C GLN A 9 -19.75 -26.64 5.45
N ASN A 10 -18.93 -26.01 6.28
CA ASN A 10 -17.66 -26.57 6.78
C ASN A 10 -16.73 -27.11 5.67
N GLY A 11 -16.64 -26.40 4.55
CA GLY A 11 -15.79 -26.78 3.41
C GLY A 11 -16.43 -27.80 2.46
N LYS A 12 -17.66 -28.26 2.73
CA LYS A 12 -18.43 -29.13 1.84
C LYS A 12 -19.52 -28.32 1.14
N LEU A 13 -19.55 -28.38 -0.18
CA LEU A 13 -20.67 -27.86 -0.96
C LEU A 13 -21.87 -28.78 -0.79
N VAL A 14 -23.01 -28.20 -0.43
CA VAL A 14 -24.25 -28.93 -0.19
C VAL A 14 -25.48 -28.15 -0.66
N THR A 15 -26.59 -28.84 -0.84
CA THR A 15 -27.91 -28.25 -1.14
C THR A 15 -28.99 -28.81 -0.20
N ASP A 16 -30.07 -28.06 0.04
CA ASP A 16 -31.11 -28.47 0.98
C ASP A 16 -32.10 -29.46 0.32
N SER A 17 -32.37 -30.56 1.03
CA SER A 17 -33.37 -31.56 0.65
C SER A 17 -34.76 -30.99 0.31
N ARG A 18 -35.14 -29.84 0.88
CA ARG A 18 -36.41 -29.15 0.57
C ARG A 18 -36.42 -28.60 -0.86
N GLU A 19 -35.32 -27.97 -1.28
CA GLU A 19 -35.17 -27.46 -2.64
C GLU A 19 -35.08 -28.61 -3.64
N VAL A 20 -34.37 -29.69 -3.28
CA VAL A 20 -34.30 -30.91 -4.08
C VAL A 20 -35.68 -31.53 -4.26
N ALA A 21 -36.47 -31.63 -3.18
CA ALA A 21 -37.83 -32.17 -3.22
C ALA A 21 -38.75 -31.33 -4.12
N GLU A 22 -38.68 -30.00 -4.01
CA GLU A 22 -39.43 -29.09 -4.87
C GLU A 22 -39.05 -29.27 -6.35
N MET A 23 -37.74 -29.32 -6.65
CA MET A 23 -37.26 -29.42 -8.02
C MET A 23 -37.68 -30.73 -8.71
N ILE A 24 -37.64 -31.84 -8.00
CA ILE A 24 -38.07 -33.15 -8.53
C ILE A 24 -39.59 -33.32 -8.47
N GLY A 25 -40.31 -32.34 -7.91
CA GLY A 25 -41.76 -32.36 -7.73
C GLY A 25 -42.22 -33.53 -6.87
N LYS A 26 -41.55 -33.75 -5.74
CA LYS A 26 -41.83 -34.81 -4.76
C LYS A 26 -42.09 -34.17 -3.40
N GLN A 27 -43.00 -34.75 -2.62
CA GLN A 27 -43.21 -34.32 -1.23
C GLN A 27 -41.92 -34.51 -0.41
N HIS A 28 -41.53 -33.50 0.35
CA HIS A 28 -40.29 -33.51 1.14
C HIS A 28 -40.23 -34.72 2.08
N ALA A 29 -41.33 -35.04 2.77
CA ALA A 29 -41.43 -36.22 3.63
C ALA A 29 -41.13 -37.55 2.89
N HIS A 30 -41.53 -37.67 1.62
CA HIS A 30 -41.22 -38.85 0.81
C HIS A 30 -39.75 -38.89 0.41
N LEU A 31 -39.13 -37.74 0.12
CA LEU A 31 -37.69 -37.69 -0.14
C LEU A 31 -36.89 -38.03 1.12
N LEU A 32 -37.28 -37.54 2.30
CA LEU A 32 -36.64 -37.89 3.57
C LEU A 32 -36.70 -39.40 3.84
N ARG A 33 -37.84 -40.04 3.54
CA ARG A 33 -37.98 -41.50 3.66
C ARG A 33 -37.02 -42.24 2.73
N ASP A 34 -36.92 -41.81 1.47
CA ASP A 34 -36.00 -42.42 0.52
C ASP A 34 -34.54 -42.25 0.95
N ILE A 35 -34.16 -41.04 1.40
CA ILE A 35 -32.80 -40.75 1.90
C ILE A 35 -32.46 -41.68 3.07
N LYS A 36 -33.39 -41.89 4.01
CA LYS A 36 -33.17 -42.85 5.11
C LYS A 36 -32.91 -44.26 4.59
N GLY A 37 -33.70 -44.74 3.63
CA GLY A 37 -33.46 -46.03 2.98
C GLY A 37 -32.11 -46.10 2.24
N TYR A 38 -31.68 -45.01 1.61
CA TYR A 38 -30.34 -44.94 1.00
C TYR A 38 -29.23 -45.03 2.05
N LYS A 39 -29.36 -44.29 3.16
CA LYS A 39 -28.39 -44.34 4.28
C LYS A 39 -28.29 -45.77 4.82
N GLU A 40 -29.42 -46.43 5.09
CA GLU A 40 -29.47 -47.82 5.57
C GLU A 40 -28.74 -48.80 4.64
N VAL A 41 -28.86 -48.65 3.32
CA VAL A 41 -28.16 -49.51 2.35
C VAL A 41 -26.67 -49.17 2.26
N ILE A 42 -26.31 -47.89 2.31
CA ILE A 42 -24.91 -47.44 2.23
C ILE A 42 -24.13 -47.91 3.47
N ASP A 43 -24.71 -47.75 4.65
CA ASP A 43 -24.06 -48.03 5.94
C ASP A 43 -23.93 -49.55 6.23
N GLN A 44 -24.55 -50.41 5.40
CA GLN A 44 -24.27 -51.86 5.41
C GLN A 44 -22.89 -52.21 4.83
N ASN A 45 -22.28 -51.31 4.06
CA ASN A 45 -20.95 -51.51 3.49
C ASN A 45 -19.89 -50.78 4.33
N PRO A 46 -18.93 -51.47 4.96
CA PRO A 46 -17.94 -50.84 5.84
C PRO A 46 -16.99 -49.86 5.12
N ASN A 47 -16.93 -49.89 3.79
CA ASN A 47 -16.10 -48.98 3.00
C ASN A 47 -16.82 -47.70 2.57
N LEU A 48 -18.12 -47.57 2.88
CA LEU A 48 -18.93 -46.41 2.54
C LEU A 48 -19.48 -45.77 3.82
N ASP A 49 -19.79 -44.49 3.74
CA ASP A 49 -20.37 -43.73 4.86
C ASP A 49 -21.44 -42.81 4.28
N SER A 50 -22.67 -42.98 4.75
CA SER A 50 -23.82 -42.22 4.28
C SER A 50 -23.72 -40.72 4.58
N ALA A 51 -22.91 -40.29 5.56
CA ALA A 51 -22.63 -38.89 5.85
C ALA A 51 -21.83 -38.18 4.73
N ASN A 52 -21.19 -38.93 3.82
CA ASN A 52 -20.57 -38.37 2.62
C ASN A 52 -21.59 -38.01 1.51
N PHE A 53 -22.83 -38.47 1.66
CA PHE A 53 -23.92 -38.23 0.71
C PHE A 53 -24.98 -37.31 1.32
N PHE A 54 -25.41 -37.59 2.55
CA PHE A 54 -26.53 -36.97 3.23
C PHE A 54 -26.14 -36.56 4.66
N ILE A 55 -26.04 -35.26 4.90
CA ILE A 55 -25.72 -34.68 6.20
C ILE A 55 -27.04 -34.30 6.89
N GLU A 56 -27.23 -34.76 8.13
CA GLU A 56 -28.42 -34.41 8.93
C GLU A 56 -28.42 -32.93 9.28
N SER A 57 -29.59 -32.29 9.16
CA SER A 57 -29.78 -30.89 9.50
C SER A 57 -31.23 -30.67 9.94
N ASP A 58 -31.50 -29.51 10.51
CA ASP A 58 -32.86 -29.08 10.84
C ASP A 58 -33.14 -27.70 10.23
N TYR A 59 -34.41 -27.39 10.03
CA TYR A 59 -34.89 -26.07 9.67
C TYR A 59 -36.01 -25.63 10.61
N GLU A 60 -36.12 -24.32 10.83
CA GLU A 60 -37.17 -23.73 11.64
C GLU A 60 -38.31 -23.23 10.73
N ALA A 61 -39.54 -23.63 11.02
CA ALA A 61 -40.70 -23.07 10.35
C ALA A 61 -41.07 -21.71 10.94
N SER A 62 -41.93 -20.95 10.24
CA SER A 62 -42.47 -19.67 10.72
C SER A 62 -43.22 -19.75 12.06
N THR A 63 -43.57 -20.97 12.50
CA THR A 63 -44.19 -21.27 13.80
C THR A 63 -43.18 -21.45 14.94
N GLY A 64 -41.86 -21.37 14.67
CA GLY A 64 -40.79 -21.63 15.64
C GLY A 64 -40.50 -23.11 15.89
N GLN A 65 -41.22 -24.02 15.21
CA GLN A 65 -41.01 -25.45 15.33
C GLN A 65 -39.87 -25.91 14.42
N LYS A 66 -38.97 -26.74 14.96
CA LYS A 66 -37.88 -27.37 14.21
C LYS A 66 -38.35 -28.63 13.51
N TYR A 67 -37.94 -28.78 12.26
CA TYR A 67 -38.22 -29.94 11.43
C TYR A 67 -36.92 -30.44 10.79
N SER A 68 -36.78 -31.76 10.68
CA SER A 68 -35.57 -32.37 10.13
C SER A 68 -35.51 -32.26 8.61
N CYS A 69 -34.32 -31.99 8.10
CA CYS A 69 -33.98 -32.02 6.68
C CYS A 69 -32.61 -32.70 6.48
N TYR A 70 -32.20 -32.86 5.22
CA TYR A 70 -30.84 -33.27 4.89
C TYR A 70 -30.17 -32.23 4.01
N LEU A 71 -28.86 -32.09 4.17
CA LEU A 71 -27.99 -31.38 3.27
C LEU A 71 -27.30 -32.39 2.36
N LEU A 72 -27.58 -32.30 1.07
CA LEU A 72 -27.12 -33.23 0.05
C LEU A 72 -25.80 -32.72 -0.52
N THR A 73 -24.76 -33.54 -0.48
CA THR A 73 -23.54 -33.29 -1.25
C THR A 73 -23.80 -33.56 -2.74
N ARG A 74 -22.84 -33.23 -3.61
CA ARG A 74 -22.90 -33.62 -5.03
C ARG A 74 -23.19 -35.12 -5.21
N LYS A 75 -22.54 -35.97 -4.40
CA LYS A 75 -22.78 -37.43 -4.40
C LYS A 75 -24.20 -37.78 -3.94
N GLY A 76 -24.75 -37.06 -2.96
CA GLY A 76 -26.13 -37.21 -2.53
C GLY A 76 -27.12 -36.89 -3.66
N CYS A 77 -26.86 -35.81 -4.42
CA CYS A 77 -27.64 -35.47 -5.60
C CYS A 77 -27.54 -36.55 -6.69
N ASP A 78 -26.34 -37.06 -6.98
CA ASP A 78 -26.14 -38.17 -7.92
C ASP A 78 -27.00 -39.39 -7.52
N MET A 79 -27.00 -39.73 -6.22
CA MET A 79 -27.78 -40.85 -5.69
C MET A 79 -29.28 -40.66 -5.91
N VAL A 80 -29.81 -39.47 -5.60
CA VAL A 80 -31.22 -39.14 -5.83
C VAL A 80 -31.54 -39.16 -7.33
N ALA A 81 -30.71 -38.55 -8.16
CA ALA A 81 -30.90 -38.46 -9.60
C ALA A 81 -30.95 -39.83 -10.28
N ASN A 82 -30.08 -40.76 -9.86
CA ASN A 82 -30.04 -42.12 -10.39
C ASN A 82 -31.33 -42.92 -10.15
N LYS A 83 -32.16 -42.52 -9.20
CA LYS A 83 -33.46 -43.14 -8.90
C LYS A 83 -34.64 -42.39 -9.52
N LEU A 84 -34.38 -41.29 -10.23
CA LEU A 84 -35.37 -40.57 -11.02
C LEU A 84 -35.32 -41.05 -12.47
N THR A 85 -36.48 -41.12 -13.12
CA THR A 85 -36.59 -41.48 -14.53
C THR A 85 -37.30 -40.37 -15.31
N GLY A 86 -37.02 -40.33 -16.62
CA GLY A 86 -37.63 -39.38 -17.54
C GLY A 86 -37.19 -37.93 -17.35
N ARG A 87 -38.01 -36.99 -17.84
CA ARG A 87 -37.68 -35.56 -17.97
C ARG A 87 -37.20 -34.92 -16.66
N LYS A 88 -37.78 -35.31 -15.52
CA LYS A 88 -37.45 -34.73 -14.21
C LYS A 88 -36.03 -35.08 -13.75
N GLY A 89 -35.59 -36.32 -13.95
CA GLY A 89 -34.24 -36.77 -13.59
C GLY A 89 -33.17 -36.08 -14.44
N VAL A 90 -33.45 -35.88 -15.73
CA VAL A 90 -32.54 -35.15 -16.65
C VAL A 90 -32.39 -33.69 -16.23
N LEU A 91 -33.50 -33.00 -15.95
CA LEU A 91 -33.47 -31.58 -15.55
C LEU A 91 -32.78 -31.39 -14.20
N PHE A 92 -33.09 -32.24 -13.21
CA PHE A 92 -32.42 -32.19 -11.91
C PHE A 92 -30.91 -32.40 -12.05
N THR A 93 -30.49 -33.39 -12.86
CA THR A 93 -29.07 -33.65 -13.14
C THR A 93 -28.36 -32.46 -13.76
N ALA A 94 -28.96 -31.86 -14.79
CA ALA A 94 -28.38 -30.70 -15.45
C ALA A 94 -28.23 -29.52 -14.46
N GLU A 95 -29.22 -29.29 -13.61
CA GLU A 95 -29.22 -28.16 -12.67
C GLU A 95 -28.18 -28.32 -11.57
N TYR A 96 -28.20 -29.43 -10.82
CA TYR A 96 -27.27 -29.56 -9.69
C TYR A 96 -25.83 -29.61 -10.20
N VAL A 97 -25.54 -30.31 -11.31
CA VAL A 97 -24.18 -30.33 -11.88
C VAL A 97 -23.71 -28.92 -12.19
N THR A 98 -24.55 -28.12 -12.85
CA THR A 98 -24.22 -26.72 -13.20
C THR A 98 -23.97 -25.88 -11.96
N LYS A 99 -24.88 -25.91 -10.98
CA LYS A 99 -24.77 -25.10 -9.77
C LYS A 99 -23.57 -25.49 -8.89
N PHE A 100 -23.29 -26.79 -8.76
CA PHE A 100 -22.10 -27.28 -8.04
C PHE A 100 -20.82 -26.85 -8.76
N GLU A 101 -20.76 -26.93 -10.09
CA GLU A 101 -19.59 -26.48 -10.87
C GLU A 101 -19.37 -24.97 -10.79
N GLU A 102 -20.43 -24.17 -10.86
CA GLU A 102 -20.35 -22.73 -10.67
C GLU A 102 -19.81 -22.37 -9.29
N MET A 103 -20.30 -23.04 -8.24
CA MET A 103 -19.84 -22.79 -6.89
C MET A 103 -18.41 -23.29 -6.66
N GLU A 104 -18.04 -24.44 -7.24
CA GLU A 104 -16.65 -24.91 -7.24
C GLU A 104 -15.71 -23.92 -7.95
N LYS A 105 -16.11 -23.33 -9.09
CA LYS A 105 -15.32 -22.31 -9.80
C LYS A 105 -15.17 -21.03 -8.96
N LYS A 106 -16.23 -20.59 -8.27
CA LYS A 106 -16.19 -19.43 -7.36
C LYS A 106 -15.25 -19.66 -6.18
N LEU A 107 -15.20 -20.88 -5.64
CA LEU A 107 -14.30 -21.23 -4.53
C LEU A 107 -12.87 -21.56 -4.98
N LYS A 108 -12.70 -22.09 -6.19
CA LYS A 108 -11.41 -22.36 -6.84
C LYS A 108 -10.94 -21.14 -7.65
N GLY A 109 -10.90 -19.95 -7.04
CA GLY A 109 -10.12 -18.81 -7.58
C GLY A 109 -8.72 -19.30 -8.02
N PRO A 110 -8.02 -18.60 -8.94
CA PRO A 110 -6.93 -19.17 -9.74
C PRO A 110 -5.90 -19.95 -8.90
N GLN A 111 -6.12 -21.26 -8.78
CA GLN A 111 -5.28 -22.17 -8.02
C GLN A 111 -4.46 -22.96 -9.04
N LEU A 112 -3.18 -22.60 -9.10
CA LEU A 112 -2.15 -23.21 -9.95
C LEU A 112 -2.08 -24.72 -9.67
N LYS A 113 -2.65 -25.51 -10.58
CA LYS A 113 -2.42 -26.96 -10.64
C LYS A 113 -1.45 -27.25 -11.77
N GLY A 114 -0.17 -27.35 -11.43
CA GLY A 114 0.91 -27.80 -12.31
C GLY A 114 2.22 -27.82 -11.53
N ASN A 115 2.87 -28.99 -11.47
CA ASN A 115 4.21 -29.28 -10.91
C ASN A 115 4.83 -28.18 -10.04
N SER A 116 4.90 -28.42 -8.73
CA SER A 116 5.55 -27.55 -7.74
C SER A 116 6.90 -26.97 -8.22
N LEU A 117 7.71 -27.72 -8.98
CA LEU A 117 8.99 -27.27 -9.52
C LEU A 117 8.88 -26.25 -10.67
N ASP A 118 7.92 -26.39 -11.59
CA ASP A 118 7.75 -25.44 -12.69
C ASP A 118 7.18 -24.11 -12.19
N ALA A 119 6.26 -24.18 -11.20
CA ALA A 119 5.76 -23.01 -10.51
C ALA A 119 6.85 -22.30 -9.70
N ILE A 120 7.67 -23.05 -8.95
CA ILE A 120 8.82 -22.49 -8.22
C ILE A 120 9.85 -21.90 -9.20
N ARG A 121 10.12 -22.54 -10.34
CA ARG A 121 11.03 -21.99 -11.36
C ARG A 121 10.50 -20.70 -11.97
N LEU A 122 9.20 -20.63 -12.24
CA LEU A 122 8.57 -19.40 -12.72
C LEU A 122 8.65 -18.29 -11.68
N VAL A 123 8.34 -18.59 -10.41
CA VAL A 123 8.46 -17.64 -9.31
C VAL A 123 9.90 -17.17 -9.13
N ASN A 124 10.89 -18.07 -9.14
CA ASN A 124 12.30 -17.70 -9.03
C ASN A 124 12.78 -16.85 -10.22
N ASN A 125 12.35 -17.18 -11.44
CA ASN A 125 12.67 -16.36 -12.62
C ASN A 125 12.03 -14.97 -12.51
N GLN A 126 10.78 -14.89 -12.05
CA GLN A 126 10.10 -13.61 -11.81
C GLN A 126 10.80 -12.81 -10.70
N VAL A 127 11.19 -13.47 -9.60
CA VAL A 127 11.97 -12.86 -8.51
C VAL A 127 13.32 -12.36 -9.01
N GLY A 128 14.02 -13.14 -9.85
CA GLY A 128 15.29 -12.71 -10.46
C GLY A 128 15.12 -11.47 -11.36
N MET A 129 14.07 -11.42 -12.17
CA MET A 129 13.75 -10.21 -12.96
C MET A 129 13.42 -9.02 -12.05
N LEU A 130 12.61 -9.22 -11.00
CA LEU A 130 12.27 -8.16 -10.05
C LEU A 130 13.51 -7.62 -9.34
N VAL A 131 14.40 -8.50 -8.88
CA VAL A 131 15.68 -8.10 -8.26
C VAL A 131 16.51 -7.26 -9.23
N GLY A 132 16.66 -7.68 -10.48
CA GLY A 132 17.37 -6.88 -11.49
C GLY A 132 16.75 -5.50 -11.72
N THR A 133 15.41 -5.40 -11.76
CA THR A 133 14.74 -4.09 -11.87
C THR A 133 14.94 -3.21 -10.64
N VAL A 134 15.01 -3.80 -9.44
CA VAL A 134 15.26 -3.06 -8.20
C VAL A 134 16.68 -2.50 -8.19
N GLU A 135 17.67 -3.28 -8.62
CA GLU A 135 19.06 -2.82 -8.76
C GLU A 135 19.17 -1.64 -9.75
N GLU A 136 18.54 -1.74 -10.93
CA GLU A 136 18.51 -0.64 -11.91
C GLU A 136 17.83 0.61 -11.35
N ILE A 137 16.73 0.45 -10.61
CA ILE A 137 16.04 1.58 -9.96
C ILE A 137 16.96 2.21 -8.91
N GLN A 138 17.67 1.41 -8.11
CA GLN A 138 18.61 1.93 -7.10
C GLN A 138 19.72 2.75 -7.76
N ASP A 139 20.34 2.24 -8.82
CA ASP A 139 21.40 2.96 -9.56
C ASP A 139 20.90 4.29 -10.14
N ARG A 140 19.68 4.30 -10.68
CA ARG A 140 19.04 5.52 -11.19
C ARG A 140 18.73 6.52 -10.08
N VAL A 141 18.26 6.05 -8.92
CA VAL A 141 18.03 6.91 -7.75
C VAL A 141 19.34 7.52 -7.27
N ILE A 142 20.40 6.73 -7.14
CA ILE A 142 21.74 7.23 -6.76
C ILE A 142 22.22 8.29 -7.76
N THR A 143 22.06 8.04 -9.06
CA THR A 143 22.44 8.99 -10.10
C THR A 143 21.64 10.29 -10.01
N LEU A 144 20.32 10.21 -9.79
CA LEU A 144 19.46 11.36 -9.61
C LEU A 144 19.84 12.15 -8.36
N GLU A 145 20.03 11.49 -7.21
CA GLU A 145 20.43 12.14 -5.96
C GLU A 145 21.75 12.91 -6.09
N ASN A 146 22.68 12.40 -6.89
CA ASN A 146 23.98 13.05 -7.13
C ASN A 146 23.93 14.15 -8.20
N THR A 147 22.96 14.13 -9.11
CA THR A 147 22.87 15.08 -10.23
C THR A 147 21.87 16.21 -9.97
N MET A 148 20.87 15.97 -9.10
CA MET A 148 19.84 16.96 -8.81
C MET A 148 20.39 18.11 -7.98
N THR A 149 20.19 19.32 -8.48
CA THR A 149 20.41 20.57 -7.74
C THR A 149 19.13 21.00 -7.02
N ILE A 150 19.29 21.91 -6.08
CA ILE A 150 18.16 22.53 -5.37
C ILE A 150 17.17 23.21 -6.33
N ASP A 151 15.88 23.07 -6.04
CA ASP A 151 14.82 23.70 -6.84
C ASP A 151 14.73 25.22 -6.60
N TYR A 152 13.84 25.89 -7.34
CA TYR A 152 13.67 27.34 -7.25
C TYR A 152 13.23 27.83 -5.85
N GLY A 153 12.35 27.10 -5.17
CA GLY A 153 11.88 27.48 -3.83
C GLY A 153 13.01 27.37 -2.81
N GLN A 154 13.79 26.29 -2.89
CA GLN A 154 14.98 26.08 -2.08
C GLN A 154 16.05 27.16 -2.34
N GLN A 155 16.24 27.57 -3.60
CA GLN A 155 17.15 28.68 -3.96
C GLN A 155 16.74 29.99 -3.30
N LEU A 156 15.45 30.32 -3.30
CA LEU A 156 14.92 31.53 -2.68
C LEU A 156 15.20 31.53 -1.17
N ILE A 157 14.94 30.41 -0.50
CA ILE A 157 15.18 30.26 0.95
C ILE A 157 16.66 30.48 1.27
N LEU A 158 17.59 29.85 0.55
CA LEU A 158 19.03 30.06 0.79
C LEU A 158 19.43 31.52 0.54
N GLN A 159 18.85 32.16 -0.48
CA GLN A 159 19.12 33.56 -0.77
C GLN A 159 18.67 34.49 0.36
N GLU A 160 17.49 34.25 0.92
CA GLU A 160 16.95 35.01 2.05
C GLU A 160 17.77 34.78 3.32
N MET A 161 18.17 33.54 3.60
CA MET A 161 19.03 33.20 4.73
C MET A 161 20.39 33.87 4.64
N ALA A 162 21.05 33.81 3.48
CA ALA A 162 22.32 34.50 3.25
C ALA A 162 22.18 36.01 3.45
N LYS A 163 21.09 36.60 2.95
CA LYS A 163 20.81 38.04 3.12
C LYS A 163 20.60 38.41 4.57
N TYR A 164 19.78 37.65 5.29
CA TYR A 164 19.56 37.86 6.71
C TYR A 164 20.88 37.79 7.47
N LYS A 165 21.69 36.75 7.22
CA LYS A 165 22.96 36.56 7.92
C LYS A 165 23.98 37.66 7.62
N ALA A 166 24.07 38.12 6.37
CA ALA A 166 24.91 39.26 6.00
C ALA A 166 24.52 40.54 6.78
N ILE A 167 23.21 40.80 6.90
CA ILE A 167 22.70 41.96 7.64
C ILE A 167 22.97 41.82 9.14
N GLU A 168 22.72 40.65 9.70
CA GLU A 168 22.99 40.34 11.11
C GLU A 168 24.48 40.53 11.44
N ALA A 169 25.37 40.06 10.55
CA ALA A 169 26.81 40.21 10.71
C ALA A 169 27.28 41.67 10.72
N MET A 170 26.55 42.58 10.06
CA MET A 170 26.81 44.02 10.10
C MET A 170 26.09 44.75 11.25
N SER A 171 25.44 44.03 12.17
CA SER A 171 24.63 44.59 13.27
C SER A 171 23.33 45.27 12.83
N GLY A 172 22.73 44.83 11.72
CA GLY A 172 21.43 45.32 11.25
C GLY A 172 21.51 46.42 10.19
N LYS A 173 20.34 46.84 9.66
CA LYS A 173 20.25 47.79 8.54
C LYS A 173 20.58 49.24 8.92
N ASP A 174 20.39 49.59 10.18
CA ASP A 174 20.65 50.95 10.67
C ASP A 174 22.12 51.19 11.03
N SER A 175 22.91 50.11 11.06
CA SER A 175 24.34 50.16 11.36
C SER A 175 25.12 51.01 10.36
N PRO A 176 26.19 51.69 10.82
CA PRO A 176 27.16 52.32 9.95
C PRO A 176 27.74 51.38 8.89
N ALA A 177 28.08 50.15 9.29
CA ALA A 177 28.65 49.14 8.40
C ALA A 177 27.69 48.80 7.23
N TYR A 178 26.39 48.67 7.48
CA TYR A 178 25.41 48.41 6.42
C TYR A 178 25.18 49.61 5.50
N LYS A 179 25.26 50.84 6.04
CA LYS A 179 25.11 52.08 5.26
C LYS A 179 26.31 52.31 4.34
N ASN A 180 27.50 51.81 4.69
CA ASN A 180 28.67 51.83 3.83
C ASN A 180 28.49 50.89 2.62
N LYS A 181 28.27 51.47 1.43
CA LYS A 181 27.99 50.72 0.19
C LYS A 181 29.11 49.74 -0.18
N SER A 182 30.38 50.14 0.01
CA SER A 182 31.54 49.32 -0.34
C SER A 182 31.63 48.10 0.58
N LEU A 183 31.63 48.35 1.89
CA LEU A 183 31.72 47.31 2.92
C LEU A 183 30.52 46.36 2.86
N ARG A 184 29.29 46.90 2.73
CA ARG A 184 28.10 46.07 2.52
C ARG A 184 28.27 45.12 1.33
N SER A 185 28.71 45.63 0.17
CA SER A 185 28.91 44.80 -1.02
C SER A 185 29.96 43.69 -0.78
N GLN A 186 31.02 43.99 -0.04
CA GLN A 186 32.04 43.02 0.34
C GLN A 186 31.46 41.92 1.25
N VAL A 187 30.64 42.28 2.25
CA VAL A 187 30.04 41.31 3.19
C VAL A 187 29.13 40.34 2.45
N PHE A 188 28.25 40.85 1.60
CA PHE A 188 27.36 40.00 0.79
C PHE A 188 28.15 39.10 -0.18
N SER A 189 29.26 39.60 -0.74
CA SER A 189 30.13 38.79 -1.60
C SER A 189 30.88 37.72 -0.82
N ALA A 190 31.30 38.01 0.42
CA ALA A 190 32.00 37.08 1.29
C ALA A 190 31.12 35.88 1.67
N VAL A 191 29.86 36.11 2.06
CA VAL A 191 28.90 35.01 2.36
C VAL A 191 28.85 34.00 1.21
N TRP A 192 28.68 34.49 -0.02
CA TRP A 192 28.57 33.60 -1.17
C TRP A 192 29.90 33.01 -1.62
N LYS A 193 31.01 33.70 -1.38
CA LYS A 193 32.34 33.13 -1.64
C LYS A 193 32.59 31.96 -0.69
N ASP A 194 32.45 32.18 0.60
CA ASP A 194 32.69 31.15 1.62
C ASP A 194 31.72 29.97 1.48
N TYR A 195 30.45 30.25 1.16
CA TYR A 195 29.46 29.21 0.86
C TYR A 195 29.91 28.34 -0.32
N LYS A 196 30.28 28.96 -1.45
CA LYS A 196 30.69 28.24 -2.66
C LYS A 196 31.97 27.44 -2.45
N ASP A 197 32.91 27.99 -1.68
CA ASP A 197 34.15 27.32 -1.32
C ASP A 197 33.88 26.13 -0.39
N TYR A 198 32.95 26.25 0.56
CA TYR A 198 32.58 25.15 1.46
C TYR A 198 31.85 23.99 0.75
N PHE A 199 30.88 24.32 -0.12
CA PHE A 199 30.10 23.33 -0.88
C PHE A 199 30.74 22.89 -2.19
N GLN A 200 31.89 23.47 -2.57
CA GLN A 200 32.61 23.18 -3.82
C GLN A 200 31.73 23.38 -5.06
N VAL A 201 30.94 24.45 -5.09
CA VAL A 201 30.02 24.78 -6.19
C VAL A 201 30.34 26.14 -6.81
N ASN A 202 30.18 26.26 -8.13
CA ASN A 202 30.36 27.54 -8.83
C ASN A 202 29.25 28.57 -8.54
N SER A 203 28.09 28.11 -8.07
CA SER A 203 26.90 28.90 -7.75
C SER A 203 26.11 28.20 -6.65
N TYR A 204 25.55 28.96 -5.72
CA TYR A 204 24.67 28.37 -4.69
C TYR A 204 23.45 27.66 -5.29
N LYS A 205 23.02 28.07 -6.49
CA LYS A 205 21.92 27.42 -7.22
C LYS A 205 22.24 25.99 -7.64
N ASN A 206 23.53 25.66 -7.70
CA ASN A 206 24.03 24.33 -8.06
C ASN A 206 24.33 23.47 -6.83
N THR A 207 23.88 23.89 -5.64
CA THR A 207 23.95 23.04 -4.43
C THR A 207 23.17 21.75 -4.69
N ALA A 208 23.76 20.60 -4.39
CA ALA A 208 23.09 19.32 -4.53
C ALA A 208 21.87 19.25 -3.59
N LYS A 209 20.76 18.68 -4.08
CA LYS A 209 19.51 18.64 -3.31
C LYS A 209 19.67 17.93 -1.97
N LYS A 210 20.47 16.86 -1.93
CA LYS A 210 20.80 16.11 -0.69
C LYS A 210 21.55 16.94 0.36
N GLU A 211 22.19 18.04 -0.04
CA GLU A 211 22.95 18.92 0.86
C GLU A 211 22.15 20.15 1.32
N TYR A 212 20.88 20.26 0.92
CA TYR A 212 20.06 21.43 1.20
C TYR A 212 19.96 21.78 2.70
N ASP A 213 19.75 20.79 3.57
CA ASP A 213 19.68 21.05 5.01
C ASP A 213 21.03 21.47 5.60
N LYS A 214 22.12 20.89 5.10
CA LYS A 214 23.48 21.28 5.46
C LYS A 214 23.78 22.73 5.02
N ALA A 215 23.32 23.13 3.83
CA ALA A 215 23.41 24.49 3.32
C ALA A 215 22.69 25.51 4.20
N ARG A 216 21.48 25.16 4.67
CA ARG A 216 20.73 25.99 5.60
C ARG A 216 21.48 26.17 6.93
N GLU A 217 21.98 25.08 7.49
CA GLU A 217 22.71 25.12 8.76
C GLU A 217 24.02 25.91 8.63
N TYR A 218 24.73 25.77 7.50
CA TYR A 218 25.91 26.59 7.21
C TYR A 218 25.57 28.09 7.21
N LEU A 219 24.55 28.51 6.45
CA LEU A 219 24.17 29.93 6.36
C LEU A 219 23.67 30.48 7.70
N LYS A 220 22.98 29.68 8.50
CA LYS A 220 22.53 30.07 9.84
C LYS A 220 23.70 30.43 10.77
N ASN A 221 24.81 29.73 10.63
CA ASN A 221 25.98 29.85 11.50
C ASN A 221 27.14 30.65 10.89
N TRP A 222 27.02 31.08 9.63
CA TRP A 222 28.07 31.83 8.94
C TRP A 222 28.40 33.14 9.67
N LYS A 223 29.69 33.47 9.74
CA LYS A 223 30.20 34.73 10.29
C LYS A 223 31.36 35.23 9.43
N PRO A 224 31.48 36.55 9.21
CA PRO A 224 32.65 37.11 8.54
C PRO A 224 33.92 36.85 9.37
N GLN A 225 35.05 36.71 8.70
CA GLN A 225 36.34 36.41 9.33
C GLN A 225 37.46 37.31 8.81
N GLY A 226 38.53 37.42 9.59
CA GLY A 226 39.76 38.11 9.16
C GLY A 226 39.54 39.60 8.89
N LYS A 227 40.01 40.06 7.72
CA LYS A 227 40.00 41.48 7.35
C LYS A 227 38.59 42.09 7.34
N ILE A 228 37.61 41.38 6.79
CA ILE A 228 36.25 41.93 6.65
C ILE A 228 35.54 42.08 7.99
N LEU A 229 35.83 41.20 8.95
CA LEU A 229 35.31 41.31 10.31
C LEU A 229 35.85 42.57 11.00
N ARG A 230 37.16 42.81 10.89
CA ARG A 230 37.80 44.02 11.44
C ARG A 230 37.22 45.30 10.82
N GLU A 231 37.00 45.31 9.50
CA GLU A 231 36.41 46.46 8.80
C GLU A 231 34.96 46.74 9.24
N ILE A 232 34.17 45.70 9.54
CA ILE A 232 32.83 45.84 10.13
C ILE A 232 32.91 46.48 11.52
N GLU A 233 33.79 45.95 12.38
CA GLU A 233 33.97 46.44 13.75
C GLU A 233 34.45 47.90 13.76
N ASP A 234 35.47 48.23 12.97
CA ASP A 234 36.03 49.57 12.85
C ASP A 234 34.97 50.57 12.35
N CYS A 235 34.21 50.20 11.30
CA CYS A 235 33.19 51.07 10.73
C CYS A 235 32.05 51.34 11.71
N ASN A 236 31.63 50.33 12.49
CA ASN A 236 30.59 50.49 13.51
C ASN A 236 31.10 51.29 14.72
N ASN A 237 32.36 51.12 15.12
CA ASN A 237 32.95 51.82 16.27
C ASN A 237 33.29 53.30 15.98
N GLN A 238 33.75 53.62 14.76
CA GLN A 238 34.12 54.99 14.37
C GLN A 238 32.94 55.98 14.48
N VAL A 239 31.72 55.55 14.15
CA VAL A 239 30.54 56.43 14.21
C VAL A 239 30.04 56.63 15.65
N SER A 240 30.19 55.61 16.51
CA SER A 240 29.85 55.73 17.95
C SER A 240 30.71 56.77 18.68
N MET A 241 31.95 56.98 18.23
CA MET A 241 32.84 58.00 18.78
C MET A 241 32.46 59.41 18.29
N SER A 242 32.16 59.58 17.00
CA SER A 242 31.77 60.88 16.44
C SER A 242 30.42 61.41 16.96
N GLU A 243 29.46 60.53 17.23
CA GLU A 243 28.15 60.93 17.81
C GLU A 243 28.28 61.35 19.28
N LYS A 244 29.20 60.74 20.03
CA LYS A 244 29.49 61.12 21.43
C LYS A 244 30.27 62.43 21.53
N GLU A 245 31.23 62.66 20.63
CA GLU A 245 31.96 63.93 20.58
C GLU A 245 31.01 65.10 20.24
N ALA A 246 30.08 64.93 19.29
CA ALA A 246 29.10 65.97 18.95
C ALA A 246 28.10 66.30 20.07
N ALA A 247 27.82 65.36 20.98
CA ALA A 247 26.93 65.56 22.12
C ALA A 247 27.60 66.22 23.33
N VAL A 248 28.93 66.23 23.39
CA VAL A 248 29.72 66.86 24.48
C VAL A 248 30.05 68.33 24.15
N THR A 249 29.94 68.74 22.88
CA THR A 249 30.21 70.12 22.43
C THR A 249 28.97 71.03 22.35
N CYS A 250 27.79 70.54 22.78
CA CYS A 250 26.55 71.31 22.87
C CYS A 250 26.18 71.66 24.32
#